data_AF-A0A938LPJ1-F1
#
_entry.id   AF-A0A938LPJ1-F1
#
_cell.length_a   1.000
_cell.length_b   1.000
_cell.length_c   1.000
_cell.angle_alpha   90.00
_cell.angle_beta   90.00
_cell.angle_gamma   90.00
#
_symmetry.space_group_name_H-M   'P 1'
#
loop_
_entity.id
_entity.type
_entity.pdbx_description
1 polymer ?
#
loop_
_entity_poly.entity_id
_entity_poly.type
_entity_poly.pdbx_seq_one_letter_code
_entity_poly.pdbx_strand_id
1 'polypeptide(L)'
;MTRRQQKRTDGWRAGENARISRRLALGSSGLAVLGMLSGPAWGRSEDKGPGTQLPKEIQERIEKSKAFGERIRSAESTEERMKIMEEQRAWQRTRAVDDLKSQLGISDEEWRVLRPRLQALYNLVHPLSPMGPGGGPPKTEVEQRSRELRELLQEEKAPADQIKTKLTALRAAKEKAAQELSQARQGLRQLMTLRQEAVLVLNGLLD
;
A
#
# COMPACT_ATOMS: atom_id res chain seq x y z
N MET A 1 54.71 -35.61 57.67
CA MET A 1 54.67 -36.98 57.11
C MET A 1 53.70 -36.98 55.92
N THR A 2 54.23 -36.84 54.70
CA THR A 2 54.31 -37.89 53.65
C THR A 2 52.96 -38.24 53.03
N ARG A 3 52.62 -37.76 51.83
CA ARG A 3 53.09 -38.15 50.47
C ARG A 3 52.43 -39.46 50.00
N ARG A 4 51.66 -39.37 48.90
CA ARG A 4 51.64 -40.21 47.67
C ARG A 4 50.20 -40.34 47.13
N GLN A 5 49.91 -39.78 45.95
CA GLN A 5 50.14 -40.37 44.60
C GLN A 5 49.24 -41.62 44.41
N GLN A 6 48.51 -41.88 43.31
CA GLN A 6 48.53 -41.37 41.94
C GLN A 6 47.44 -42.10 41.12
N LYS A 7 46.94 -41.42 40.06
CA LYS A 7 46.56 -41.96 38.71
C LYS A 7 45.33 -42.88 38.63
N ARG A 8 44.49 -42.86 37.59
CA ARG A 8 44.61 -42.44 36.16
C ARG A 8 43.16 -42.26 35.61
N THR A 9 42.82 -41.15 34.94
CA THR A 9 42.53 -40.99 33.48
C THR A 9 41.27 -41.76 33.01
N ASP A 10 40.27 -41.26 32.30
CA ASP A 10 40.14 -40.29 31.20
C ASP A 10 38.74 -39.62 31.27
N GLY A 11 38.41 -38.48 30.68
CA GLY A 11 39.04 -37.79 29.57
C GLY A 11 38.83 -36.27 29.61
N TRP A 12 39.88 -35.58 29.18
CA TRP A 12 39.92 -34.17 28.80
C TRP A 12 39.21 -34.00 27.44
N ARG A 13 38.30 -33.03 27.27
CA ARG A 13 38.48 -31.56 27.17
C ARG A 13 38.66 -31.12 25.71
N ALA A 14 38.24 -29.88 25.47
CA ALA A 14 38.49 -28.98 24.33
C ALA A 14 37.38 -29.03 23.26
N GLY A 15 36.85 -27.90 22.79
CA GLY A 15 37.22 -26.49 22.89
C GLY A 15 36.37 -25.80 21.82
N GLU A 16 35.60 -24.79 22.21
CA GLU A 16 35.87 -23.39 21.88
C GLU A 16 36.03 -23.05 20.38
N ASN A 17 35.24 -22.03 19.99
CA ASN A 17 35.49 -21.07 18.92
C ASN A 17 35.39 -21.57 17.47
N ALA A 18 34.39 -21.05 16.74
CA ALA A 18 34.62 -20.00 15.73
C ALA A 18 33.45 -19.91 14.74
N ARG A 19 32.85 -18.72 14.69
CA ARG A 19 32.63 -17.86 13.51
C ARG A 19 32.43 -18.50 12.12
N ILE A 20 31.46 -17.93 11.40
CA ILE A 20 31.35 -17.71 9.94
C ILE A 20 30.37 -18.62 9.15
N SER A 21 29.23 -17.98 8.85
CA SER A 21 28.52 -17.91 7.55
C SER A 21 29.06 -18.77 6.39
N ARG A 22 28.18 -19.57 5.80
CA ARG A 22 28.24 -19.89 4.37
C ARG A 22 26.89 -19.66 3.71
N ARG A 23 26.92 -18.66 2.84
CA ARG A 23 25.99 -18.41 1.74
C ARG A 23 25.75 -19.71 0.97
N LEU A 24 24.48 -20.02 0.68
CA LEU A 24 24.14 -20.72 -0.55
C LEU A 24 23.74 -19.66 -1.57
N ALA A 25 24.76 -19.24 -2.31
CA ALA A 25 24.59 -18.67 -3.64
C ALA A 25 24.54 -19.85 -4.62
N LEU A 26 23.41 -19.98 -5.30
CA LEU A 26 23.30 -20.49 -6.67
C LEU A 26 22.64 -19.30 -7.39
N GLY A 27 23.34 -18.47 -8.16
CA GLY A 27 24.26 -18.85 -9.23
C GLY A 27 23.41 -19.16 -10.46
N SER A 28 22.80 -18.14 -11.07
CA SER A 28 23.31 -17.46 -12.27
C SER A 28 23.19 -18.29 -13.55
N SER A 29 22.32 -17.83 -14.46
CA SER A 29 22.44 -17.82 -15.92
C SER A 29 21.04 -17.44 -16.43
N GLY A 30 20.76 -16.26 -16.98
CA GLY A 30 21.48 -15.67 -18.09
C GLY A 30 20.78 -16.13 -19.36
N LEU A 31 19.76 -15.40 -19.81
CA LEU A 31 19.34 -15.35 -21.21
C LEU A 31 18.56 -14.05 -21.43
N ALA A 32 19.28 -13.04 -21.91
CA ALA A 32 18.68 -12.03 -22.75
C ALA A 32 18.30 -12.70 -24.07
N VAL A 33 17.03 -12.68 -24.45
CA VAL A 33 16.61 -12.88 -25.84
C VAL A 33 15.73 -11.70 -26.20
N LEU A 34 16.38 -10.71 -26.79
CA LEU A 34 15.78 -9.65 -27.58
C LEU A 34 15.90 -10.12 -29.03
N GLY A 35 14.78 -10.31 -29.74
CA GLY A 35 14.81 -10.66 -31.16
C GLY A 35 13.57 -11.36 -31.67
N MET A 36 12.78 -10.60 -32.44
CA MET A 36 11.68 -11.02 -33.31
C MET A 36 11.99 -12.30 -34.12
N LEU A 37 10.96 -13.08 -34.44
CA LEU A 37 10.61 -13.56 -35.81
C LEU A 37 9.32 -14.39 -35.77
N SER A 38 8.28 -13.83 -36.40
CA SER A 38 7.36 -14.49 -37.36
C SER A 38 6.72 -15.86 -37.07
N GLY A 39 5.39 -15.87 -36.94
CA GLY A 39 4.54 -16.89 -37.59
C GLY A 39 3.58 -17.70 -36.69
N PRO A 40 2.29 -17.86 -37.06
CA PRO A 40 1.22 -18.24 -36.13
C PRO A 40 0.82 -19.72 -36.23
N ALA A 41 0.42 -20.34 -35.11
CA ALA A 41 -0.35 -21.58 -35.12
C ALA A 41 -1.12 -21.82 -33.83
N TRP A 42 -1.88 -20.84 -33.34
CA TRP A 42 -3.07 -21.14 -32.51
C TRP A 42 -4.29 -20.62 -33.25
N GLY A 43 -4.94 -21.57 -33.91
CA GLY A 43 -6.20 -21.35 -34.59
C GLY A 43 -7.34 -21.20 -33.58
N ARG A 44 -8.14 -20.16 -33.84
CA ARG A 44 -9.60 -20.22 -33.86
C ARG A 44 -10.32 -20.17 -32.52
N SER A 45 -10.53 -18.93 -32.09
CA SER A 45 -11.88 -18.34 -32.06
C SER A 45 -11.76 -16.83 -32.30
N GLU A 46 -11.53 -16.45 -33.56
CA GLU A 46 -11.90 -15.11 -34.05
C GLU A 46 -13.42 -15.11 -34.22
N ASP A 47 -14.13 -14.75 -33.16
CA ASP A 47 -15.42 -14.11 -33.30
C ASP A 47 -15.16 -12.60 -33.40
N LYS A 48 -14.97 -12.12 -34.63
CA LYS A 48 -14.95 -10.69 -34.94
C LYS A 48 -16.38 -10.17 -34.89
N GLY A 49 -16.88 -10.00 -33.66
CA GLY A 49 -18.10 -9.23 -33.40
C GLY A 49 -17.92 -7.76 -33.81
N PRO A 50 -19.01 -7.03 -34.13
CA PRO A 50 -18.94 -5.64 -34.54
C PRO A 50 -18.31 -4.81 -33.41
N GLY A 51 -17.38 -3.92 -33.78
CA GLY A 51 -16.52 -3.18 -32.86
C GLY A 51 -17.25 -2.71 -31.61
N THR A 52 -16.93 -3.34 -30.48
CA THR A 52 -17.48 -2.96 -29.19
C THR A 52 -16.96 -1.58 -28.83
N GLN A 53 -17.70 -0.54 -29.21
CA GLN A 53 -17.46 0.80 -28.69
C GLN A 53 -17.53 0.68 -27.16
N LEU A 54 -16.44 1.04 -26.49
CA LEU A 54 -16.43 1.09 -25.04
C LEU A 54 -17.57 2.00 -24.57
N PRO A 55 -18.26 1.67 -23.46
CA PRO A 55 -19.21 2.59 -22.83
C PRO A 55 -18.60 3.98 -22.71
N LYS A 56 -19.37 5.03 -23.04
CA LYS A 56 -18.88 6.43 -23.10
C LYS A 56 -18.12 6.84 -21.84
N GLU A 57 -18.58 6.40 -20.67
CA GLU A 57 -17.93 6.65 -19.37
C GLU A 57 -16.51 6.06 -19.29
N ILE A 58 -16.32 4.86 -19.83
CA ILE A 58 -15.00 4.21 -19.88
C ILE A 58 -14.10 4.95 -20.87
N GLN A 59 -14.65 5.42 -21.98
CA GLN A 59 -13.91 6.21 -22.96
C GLN A 59 -13.44 7.55 -22.36
N GLU A 60 -14.32 8.31 -21.71
CA GLU A 60 -13.96 9.55 -20.99
C GLU A 60 -12.86 9.31 -19.95
N ARG A 61 -12.92 8.17 -19.24
CA ARG A 61 -11.91 7.78 -18.25
C ARG A 61 -10.54 7.56 -18.91
N ILE A 62 -10.52 6.89 -20.06
CA ILE A 62 -9.29 6.64 -20.83
C ILE A 62 -8.72 7.95 -21.36
N GLU A 63 -9.55 8.81 -21.94
CA GLU A 63 -9.14 10.11 -22.47
C GLU A 63 -8.57 11.01 -21.38
N LYS A 64 -9.24 11.08 -20.22
CA LYS A 64 -8.76 11.86 -19.08
C LYS A 64 -7.45 11.31 -18.52
N SER A 65 -7.30 9.99 -18.45
CA SER A 65 -6.04 9.36 -18.06
C SER A 65 -4.90 9.65 -19.05
N LYS A 66 -5.20 9.65 -20.37
CA LYS A 66 -4.22 10.00 -21.41
C LYS A 66 -3.79 11.46 -21.30
N ALA A 67 -4.73 12.38 -21.11
CA ALA A 67 -4.45 13.79 -20.91
C ALA A 67 -3.55 14.03 -19.69
N PHE A 68 -3.79 13.33 -18.57
CA PHE A 68 -2.87 13.37 -17.42
C PHE A 68 -1.47 12.85 -17.79
N GLY A 69 -1.38 11.73 -18.50
CA GLY A 69 -0.08 11.17 -18.93
C GLY A 69 0.68 12.05 -19.91
N GLU A 70 -0.01 12.79 -20.77
CA GLU A 70 0.59 13.81 -21.63
C GLU A 70 1.12 14.98 -20.82
N ARG A 71 0.32 15.52 -19.90
CA ARG A 71 0.75 16.59 -18.98
C ARG A 71 1.96 16.21 -18.14
N ILE A 72 2.03 14.98 -17.64
CA ILE A 72 3.19 14.49 -16.86
C ILE A 72 4.44 14.43 -17.76
N ARG A 73 4.30 13.97 -19.00
CA ARG A 73 5.42 13.90 -19.96
C ARG A 73 5.90 15.29 -20.40
N SER A 74 4.99 16.25 -20.53
CA SER A 74 5.30 17.62 -20.93
C SER A 74 5.76 18.51 -19.77
N ALA A 75 5.64 18.06 -18.52
CA ALA A 75 5.97 18.88 -17.35
C ALA A 75 7.47 19.21 -17.28
N GLU A 76 7.75 20.50 -17.08
CA GLU A 76 9.09 21.09 -17.14
C GLU A 76 9.87 20.91 -15.83
N SER A 77 9.16 20.69 -14.72
CA SER A 77 9.75 20.55 -13.39
C SER A 77 9.22 19.33 -12.62
N THR A 78 9.98 18.90 -11.62
CA THR A 78 9.55 17.87 -10.66
C THR A 78 8.35 18.33 -9.85
N GLU A 79 8.27 19.62 -9.49
CA GLU A 79 7.15 20.22 -8.77
C GLU A 79 5.85 20.18 -9.59
N GLU A 80 5.94 20.54 -10.86
CA GLU A 80 4.79 20.48 -11.78
C GLU A 80 4.31 19.04 -11.96
N ARG A 81 5.24 18.08 -12.14
CA ARG A 81 4.92 16.64 -12.17
C ARG A 81 4.21 16.19 -10.89
N MET A 82 4.68 16.63 -9.72
CA MET A 82 4.04 16.30 -8.44
C MET A 82 2.62 16.84 -8.36
N LYS A 83 2.40 18.11 -8.75
CA LYS A 83 1.06 18.71 -8.77
C LYS A 83 0.11 17.96 -9.72
N ILE A 84 0.57 17.59 -10.91
CA ILE A 84 -0.24 16.82 -11.86
C ILE A 84 -0.55 15.42 -11.31
N MET A 85 0.41 14.76 -10.66
CA MET A 85 0.16 13.47 -10.01
C MET A 85 -0.83 13.59 -8.85
N GLU A 86 -0.77 14.66 -8.05
CA GLU A 86 -1.74 14.91 -6.98
C GLU A 86 -3.13 15.16 -7.52
N GLU A 87 -3.25 15.94 -8.60
CA GLU A 87 -4.51 16.17 -9.32
C GLU A 87 -5.07 14.85 -9.87
N GLN A 88 -4.23 14.02 -10.50
CA GLN A 88 -4.61 12.70 -11.02
C GLN A 88 -5.12 11.79 -9.89
N ARG A 89 -4.43 11.75 -8.75
CA ARG A 89 -4.88 10.96 -7.57
C ARG A 89 -6.17 11.50 -6.98
N ALA A 90 -6.33 12.82 -6.89
CA ALA A 90 -7.58 13.42 -6.43
C ALA A 90 -8.73 13.03 -7.36
N TRP A 91 -8.52 13.12 -8.67
CA TRP A 91 -9.49 12.69 -9.67
C TRP A 91 -9.84 11.20 -9.55
N GLN A 92 -8.84 10.32 -9.42
CA GLN A 92 -9.03 8.88 -9.23
C GLN A 92 -9.85 8.58 -7.97
N ARG A 93 -9.57 9.26 -6.86
CA ARG A 93 -10.33 9.09 -5.60
C ARG A 93 -11.77 9.54 -5.73
N THR A 94 -12.01 10.72 -6.30
CA THR A 94 -13.38 11.20 -6.52
C THR A 94 -14.17 10.22 -7.37
N ARG A 95 -13.54 9.69 -8.44
CA ARG A 95 -14.18 8.69 -9.29
C ARG A 95 -14.43 7.37 -8.58
N ALA A 96 -13.48 6.88 -7.79
CA ALA A 96 -13.67 5.65 -7.01
C ALA A 96 -14.88 5.76 -6.07
N VAL A 97 -15.09 6.92 -5.45
CA VAL A 97 -16.28 7.18 -4.62
C VAL A 97 -17.54 7.31 -5.47
N ASP A 98 -17.50 8.06 -6.57
CA ASP A 98 -18.65 8.23 -7.46
C ASP A 98 -19.11 6.90 -8.10
N ASP A 99 -18.17 5.99 -8.39
CA ASP A 99 -18.45 4.63 -8.90
C ASP A 99 -19.20 3.77 -7.88
N LEU A 100 -19.12 4.08 -6.58
CA LEU A 100 -19.93 3.39 -5.55
C LEU A 100 -21.40 3.75 -5.66
N LYS A 101 -21.75 4.94 -6.17
CA LYS A 101 -23.15 5.37 -6.27
C LYS A 101 -23.97 4.40 -7.11
N SER A 102 -23.45 4.00 -8.27
CA SER A 102 -24.13 3.06 -9.18
C SER A 102 -24.19 1.65 -8.57
N GLN A 103 -23.13 1.19 -7.92
CA GLN A 103 -23.08 -0.11 -7.24
C GLN A 103 -24.09 -0.21 -6.10
N LEU A 104 -24.26 0.87 -5.35
CA LEU A 104 -25.17 0.94 -4.20
C LEU A 104 -26.63 1.16 -4.63
N GLY A 105 -26.87 1.61 -5.87
CA GLY A 105 -28.21 1.90 -6.39
C GLY A 105 -28.92 3.01 -5.62
N ILE A 106 -28.18 4.05 -5.23
CA ILE A 106 -28.64 5.16 -4.37
C ILE A 106 -29.20 6.30 -5.22
N SER A 107 -30.27 6.97 -4.74
CA SER A 107 -30.85 8.14 -5.43
C SER A 107 -29.94 9.38 -5.36
N ASP A 108 -30.26 10.43 -6.14
CA ASP A 108 -29.49 11.69 -6.09
C ASP A 108 -29.61 12.39 -4.72
N GLU A 109 -30.76 12.30 -4.07
CA GLU A 109 -31.06 12.88 -2.77
C GLU A 109 -30.27 12.18 -1.66
N GLU A 110 -30.32 10.84 -1.63
CA GLU A 110 -29.54 10.04 -0.69
C GLU A 110 -28.04 10.22 -0.94
N TRP A 111 -27.62 10.33 -2.21
CA TRP A 111 -26.22 10.56 -2.58
C TRP A 111 -25.67 11.86 -2.01
N ARG A 112 -26.46 12.94 -1.97
CA ARG A 112 -26.04 14.21 -1.34
C ARG A 112 -25.69 14.05 0.14
N VAL A 113 -26.37 13.14 0.84
CA VAL A 113 -26.16 12.87 2.28
C VAL A 113 -25.03 11.86 2.51
N LEU A 114 -24.93 10.82 1.68
CA LEU A 114 -23.98 9.73 1.87
C LEU A 114 -22.60 10.03 1.28
N ARG A 115 -22.50 10.76 0.16
CA ARG A 115 -21.24 11.08 -0.52
C ARG A 115 -20.16 11.65 0.40
N PRO A 116 -20.39 12.70 1.22
CA PRO A 116 -19.32 13.23 2.07
C PRO A 116 -18.83 12.21 3.11
N ARG A 117 -19.71 11.35 3.62
CA ARG A 117 -19.36 10.29 4.59
C ARG A 117 -18.59 9.14 3.92
N LEU A 118 -19.03 8.72 2.73
CA LEU A 118 -18.33 7.74 1.90
C LEU A 118 -16.94 8.25 1.50
N GLN A 119 -16.82 9.51 1.11
CA GLN A 119 -15.53 10.11 0.78
C GLN A 119 -14.59 10.15 1.99
N ALA A 120 -15.10 10.51 3.17
CA ALA A 120 -14.32 10.50 4.40
C ALA A 120 -13.87 9.07 4.76
N LEU A 121 -14.78 8.09 4.74
CA LEU A 121 -14.48 6.68 4.97
C LEU A 121 -13.45 6.16 3.97
N TYR A 122 -13.64 6.45 2.68
CA TYR A 122 -12.71 6.04 1.63
C TYR A 122 -11.31 6.59 1.88
N ASN A 123 -11.18 7.85 2.30
CA ASN A 123 -9.89 8.46 2.62
C ASN A 123 -9.22 7.83 3.87
N LEU A 124 -10.01 7.40 4.86
CA LEU A 124 -9.49 6.68 6.04
C LEU A 124 -9.00 5.27 5.67
N VAL A 125 -9.70 4.56 4.79
CA VAL A 125 -9.32 3.21 4.34
C VAL A 125 -8.17 3.24 3.33
N HIS A 126 -8.12 4.26 2.47
CA HIS A 126 -7.11 4.43 1.42
C HIS A 126 -6.31 5.73 1.64
N PRO A 127 -5.48 5.80 2.70
CA PRO A 127 -4.64 6.96 2.93
C PRO A 127 -3.68 7.16 1.75
N LEU A 128 -3.40 8.42 1.44
CA LEU A 128 -2.50 8.78 0.35
C LEU A 128 -1.06 8.39 0.70
N SER A 129 -0.63 7.21 0.26
CA SER A 129 0.78 6.85 0.33
C SER A 129 1.63 7.84 -0.48
N PRO A 130 2.69 8.42 0.11
CA PRO A 130 3.74 9.08 -0.65
C PRO A 130 4.32 8.06 -1.64
N MET A 131 4.28 8.34 -2.94
CA MET A 131 4.78 7.39 -3.94
C MET A 131 6.31 7.37 -3.89
N GLY A 132 6.87 6.17 -3.79
CA GLY A 132 8.30 5.90 -3.98
C GLY A 132 9.17 6.04 -2.72
N PRO A 133 10.41 5.50 -2.74
CA PRO A 133 11.35 5.63 -1.64
C PRO A 133 11.73 7.11 -1.46
N GLY A 134 11.12 7.78 -0.48
CA GLY A 134 11.50 9.12 -0.02
C GLY A 134 10.59 10.31 -0.37
N GLY A 135 9.48 10.14 -1.09
CA GLY A 135 8.81 11.28 -1.75
C GLY A 135 7.51 11.81 -1.12
N GLY A 136 7.61 12.73 -0.14
CA GLY A 136 6.53 13.65 0.27
C GLY A 136 6.35 13.78 1.80
N PRO A 137 5.87 14.92 2.36
CA PRO A 137 5.55 15.04 3.78
C PRO A 137 4.42 14.06 4.15
N PRO A 138 4.43 13.49 5.37
CA PRO A 138 3.40 12.56 5.80
C PRO A 138 2.06 13.28 5.87
N LYS A 139 1.02 12.63 5.36
CA LYS A 139 -0.33 13.21 5.26
C LYS A 139 -1.22 12.78 6.42
N THR A 140 -0.81 11.77 7.20
CA THR A 140 -1.51 11.30 8.39
C THR A 140 -0.62 11.30 9.63
N GLU A 141 -1.22 11.41 10.81
CA GLU A 141 -0.50 11.33 12.09
C GLU A 141 0.27 10.00 12.20
N VAL A 142 -0.34 8.89 11.78
CA VAL A 142 0.28 7.56 11.74
C VAL A 142 1.53 7.55 10.84
N GLU A 143 1.45 8.15 9.65
CA GLU A 143 2.60 8.25 8.75
C GLU A 143 3.73 9.10 9.33
N GLN A 144 3.40 10.22 9.97
CA GLN A 144 4.37 11.09 10.64
C GLN A 144 5.09 10.34 11.76
N ARG A 145 4.35 9.71 12.68
CA ARG A 145 4.95 8.92 13.77
C ARG A 145 5.75 7.73 13.26
N SER A 146 5.30 7.10 12.16
CA SER A 146 6.02 5.99 11.53
C SER A 146 7.35 6.45 10.93
N ARG A 147 7.38 7.63 10.30
CA ARG A 147 8.59 8.25 9.77
C ARG A 147 9.56 8.59 10.89
N GLU A 148 9.10 9.30 11.91
CA GLU A 148 9.90 9.69 13.07
C GLU A 148 10.57 8.50 13.75
N LEU A 149 9.82 7.39 13.91
CA LEU A 149 10.38 6.16 14.48
C LEU A 149 11.39 5.51 13.52
N ARG A 150 11.10 5.45 12.22
CA ARG A 150 12.02 4.87 11.23
C ARG A 150 13.34 5.64 11.16
N GLU A 151 13.28 6.97 11.17
CA GLU A 151 14.46 7.85 11.20
C GLU A 151 15.28 7.60 12.46
N LEU A 152 14.66 7.56 13.64
CA LEU A 152 15.36 7.25 14.89
C LEU A 152 16.02 5.85 14.85
N LEU A 153 15.35 4.85 14.27
CA LEU A 153 15.89 3.50 14.15
C LEU A 153 17.05 3.37 13.14
N GLN A 154 17.28 4.38 12.29
CA GLN A 154 18.48 4.43 11.44
C GLN A 154 19.73 4.84 12.24
N GLU A 155 19.55 5.45 13.41
CA GLU A 155 20.64 5.76 14.33
C GLU A 155 20.96 4.52 15.18
N GLU A 156 22.08 3.83 14.89
CA GLU A 156 22.47 2.60 15.60
C GLU A 156 22.63 2.77 17.12
N LYS A 157 22.85 4.01 17.58
CA LYS A 157 23.06 4.36 18.99
C LYS A 157 21.85 5.09 19.60
N ALA A 158 20.69 5.06 18.95
CA ALA A 158 19.48 5.67 19.47
C ALA A 158 19.18 5.16 20.90
N PRO A 159 19.00 6.05 21.89
CA PRO A 159 18.76 5.63 23.26
C PRO A 159 17.39 4.96 23.40
N ALA A 160 17.33 3.90 24.19
CA ALA A 160 16.14 3.06 24.36
C ALA A 160 14.89 3.87 24.78
N ASP A 161 15.06 4.91 25.60
CA ASP A 161 13.97 5.77 26.06
C ASP A 161 13.34 6.59 24.92
N GLN A 162 14.13 7.05 23.94
CA GLN A 162 13.61 7.75 22.77
C GLN A 162 12.85 6.80 21.84
N ILE A 163 13.36 5.57 21.66
CA ILE A 163 12.69 4.52 20.88
C ILE A 163 11.34 4.19 21.52
N LYS A 164 11.31 3.99 22.85
CA LYS A 164 10.09 3.72 23.61
C LYS A 164 9.07 4.84 23.46
N THR A 165 9.52 6.10 23.51
CA THR A 165 8.66 7.28 23.38
C THR A 165 8.02 7.33 22.00
N LYS A 166 8.80 7.26 20.91
CA LYS A 166 8.26 7.31 19.54
C LYS A 166 7.38 6.11 19.21
N LEU A 167 7.73 4.92 19.71
CA LEU A 167 6.91 3.72 19.55
C LEU A 167 5.54 3.86 20.24
N THR A 168 5.51 4.44 21.44
CA THR A 168 4.27 4.70 22.18
C THR A 168 3.40 5.72 21.42
N ALA A 169 4.00 6.80 20.91
CA ALA A 169 3.28 7.79 20.09
C ALA A 169 2.70 7.17 18.81
N LEU A 170 3.44 6.30 18.12
CA LEU A 170 2.93 5.59 16.94
C LEU A 170 1.76 4.66 17.28
N ARG A 171 1.82 3.94 18.41
CA ARG A 171 0.72 3.07 18.86
C ARG A 171 -0.54 3.89 19.14
N ALA A 172 -0.41 5.00 19.87
CA ALA A 172 -1.53 5.89 20.16
C ALA A 172 -2.16 6.47 18.87
N ALA A 173 -1.33 6.90 17.90
CA ALA A 173 -1.82 7.39 16.62
C ALA A 173 -2.60 6.32 15.83
N LYS A 174 -2.14 5.06 15.86
CA LYS A 174 -2.84 3.94 15.21
C LYS A 174 -4.19 3.64 15.89
N GLU A 175 -4.22 3.67 17.21
CA GLU A 175 -5.44 3.44 17.97
C GLU A 175 -6.48 4.53 17.70
N LYS A 176 -6.06 5.80 17.69
CA LYS A 176 -6.92 6.93 17.31
C LYS A 176 -7.47 6.78 15.89
N ALA A 177 -6.63 6.44 14.91
CA ALA A 177 -7.07 6.22 13.54
C ALA A 177 -8.07 5.06 13.43
N ALA A 178 -7.88 3.99 14.21
CA ALA A 178 -8.83 2.87 14.27
C ALA A 178 -10.18 3.29 14.89
N GLN A 179 -10.18 4.12 15.93
CA GLN A 179 -11.40 4.68 16.52
C GLN A 179 -12.16 5.57 15.54
N GLU A 180 -11.46 6.48 14.85
CA GLU A 180 -12.05 7.34 13.82
C GLU A 180 -12.68 6.52 12.68
N LEU A 181 -11.98 5.47 12.22
CA LEU A 181 -12.50 4.55 11.20
C LEU A 181 -13.75 3.82 11.71
N SER A 182 -13.72 3.27 12.92
CA SER A 182 -14.87 2.58 13.52
C SER A 182 -16.08 3.50 13.64
N GLN A 183 -15.89 4.74 14.09
CA GLN A 183 -16.96 5.74 14.21
C GLN A 183 -17.52 6.11 12.83
N ALA A 184 -16.67 6.31 11.82
CA ALA A 184 -17.11 6.59 10.45
C ALA A 184 -17.94 5.45 9.88
N ARG A 185 -17.53 4.19 10.10
CA ARG A 185 -18.30 3.00 9.69
C ARG A 185 -19.64 2.91 10.39
N GLN A 186 -19.68 3.09 11.71
CA GLN A 186 -20.92 3.05 12.48
C GLN A 186 -21.90 4.15 12.05
N GLY A 187 -21.41 5.38 11.87
CA GLY A 187 -22.24 6.48 11.40
C GLY A 187 -22.79 6.26 9.99
N LEU A 188 -22.07 5.53 9.14
CA LEU A 188 -22.55 5.17 7.81
C LEU A 188 -23.63 4.08 7.87
N ARG A 189 -23.46 3.03 8.70
CA ARG A 189 -24.45 1.95 8.88
C ARG A 189 -25.82 2.47 9.33
N GLN A 190 -25.86 3.52 10.15
CA GLN A 190 -27.11 4.14 10.62
C GLN A 190 -27.94 4.78 9.50
N LEU A 191 -27.35 4.99 8.32
CA LEU A 191 -27.95 5.74 7.21
C LEU A 191 -28.17 4.89 5.96
N MET A 192 -27.79 3.61 6.00
CA MET A 192 -27.80 2.73 4.85
C MET A 192 -28.69 1.52 5.08
N THR A 193 -29.14 0.93 3.99
CA THR A 193 -29.84 -0.36 4.01
C THR A 193 -28.83 -1.51 4.13
N LEU A 194 -29.29 -2.67 4.61
CA LEU A 194 -28.45 -3.88 4.68
C LEU A 194 -27.84 -4.29 3.33
N ARG A 195 -28.57 -4.06 2.23
CA ARG A 195 -28.05 -4.34 0.87
C ARG A 195 -26.85 -3.44 0.54
N GLN A 196 -26.96 -2.15 0.86
CA GLN A 196 -25.88 -1.19 0.63
C GLN A 196 -24.67 -1.48 1.51
N GLU A 197 -24.90 -1.84 2.78
CA GLU A 197 -23.85 -2.29 3.69
C GLU A 197 -23.09 -3.49 3.12
N ALA A 198 -23.79 -4.53 2.65
CA ALA A 198 -23.17 -5.70 2.04
C ALA A 198 -22.30 -5.34 0.82
N VAL A 199 -22.75 -4.41 -0.03
CA VAL A 199 -21.94 -3.91 -1.16
C VAL A 199 -20.66 -3.23 -0.65
N LEU A 200 -20.72 -2.43 0.41
CA LEU A 200 -19.53 -1.78 0.97
C LEU A 200 -18.58 -2.74 1.68
N VAL A 201 -19.08 -3.83 2.27
CA VAL A 201 -18.26 -4.93 2.80
C VAL A 201 -17.49 -5.61 1.67
N LEU A 202 -18.16 -5.92 0.54
CA LEU A 202 -17.50 -6.49 -0.63
C LEU A 202 -16.43 -5.58 -1.24
N ASN A 203 -16.61 -4.26 -1.12
CA ASN A 203 -15.62 -3.26 -1.54
C ASN A 203 -14.50 -3.01 -0.51
N GLY A 204 -14.54 -3.66 0.66
CA GLY A 204 -13.54 -3.50 1.73
C GLY A 204 -13.63 -2.18 2.49
N LEU A 205 -14.73 -1.42 2.35
CA LEU A 205 -14.94 -0.15 3.06
C LEU A 205 -15.58 -0.36 4.43
N LEU A 206 -16.49 -1.33 4.53
CA LEU A 206 -17.07 -1.81 5.78
C LEU A 206 -16.51 -3.19 6.14
N ASP A 207 -16.70 -3.56 7.41
CA ASP A 207 -16.42 -4.88 8.00
C ASP A 207 -17.70 -5.65 8.30
#